data_AF-A0AA39HRC7-F1
#
_entry.id   AF-A0AA39HRC7-F1
#
_cell.length_a   1.000
_cell.length_b   1.000
_cell.length_c   1.000
_cell.angle_alpha   90.00
_cell.angle_beta   90.00
_cell.angle_gamma   90.00
#
_symmetry.space_group_name_H-M   'P 1'
#
loop_
_entity.id
_entity.type
_entity.pdbx_description
1 polymer ?
#
loop_
_entity_poly.entity_id
_entity_poly.type
_entity_poly.pdbx_seq_one_letter_code
_entity_poly.pdbx_strand_id
1 'polypeptide(L)'
;MDFQEGIDASLRCPICLDLFEEPVTVPCGHSFCRRCLHRLARRMMNRCPNCRAEFEGDVGRMKTTIALKYMAELWKRATVEASSENPPPRRSPEINPSQVEETTTRPASMGIRSRSPRWCEPLYSVTPL
;
A
#
# COMPACT_ATOMS: atom_id res chain seq x y z
N MET A 1 -14.07 -18.26 14.84
CA MET A 1 -12.76 -17.59 14.73
C MET A 1 -12.26 -17.91 13.34
N ASP A 2 -12.21 -16.92 12.47
CA ASP A 2 -11.70 -17.09 11.11
C ASP A 2 -10.20 -17.34 11.17
N PHE A 3 -9.73 -18.45 10.59
CA PHE A 3 -8.31 -18.81 10.58
C PHE A 3 -7.43 -17.68 10.00
N GLN A 4 -7.97 -16.92 9.05
CA GLN A 4 -7.32 -15.77 8.44
C GLN A 4 -7.04 -14.65 9.45
N GLU A 5 -7.95 -14.39 10.39
CA GLU A 5 -7.80 -13.35 11.41
C GLU A 5 -6.69 -13.70 12.43
N GLY A 6 -6.60 -14.98 12.80
CA GLY A 6 -5.54 -15.46 13.69
C GLY A 6 -4.14 -15.34 13.08
N ILE A 7 -4.02 -15.57 11.77
CA ILE A 7 -2.74 -15.42 11.05
C ILE A 7 -2.38 -13.94 10.92
N ASP A 8 -3.33 -13.08 10.55
CA ASP A 8 -3.14 -11.63 10.44
C ASP A 8 -2.58 -11.04 11.75
N ALA A 9 -3.21 -11.38 12.88
CA ALA A 9 -2.79 -10.94 14.20
C ALA A 9 -1.37 -11.42 14.55
N SER A 10 -1.01 -12.63 14.14
CA SER A 10 0.31 -13.23 14.41
C SER A 10 1.45 -12.59 13.58
N LEU A 11 1.11 -11.89 12.50
CA LEU A 11 2.06 -11.20 11.62
C LEU A 11 2.18 -9.70 11.90
N ARG A 12 1.52 -9.22 12.96
CA ARG A 12 1.55 -7.81 13.38
C ARG A 12 2.47 -7.59 14.57
N CYS A 13 3.14 -6.45 14.54
CA CYS A 13 3.96 -5.97 15.63
C CYS A 13 3.08 -5.46 16.78
N PRO A 14 3.24 -5.94 18.03
CA PRO A 14 2.40 -5.52 19.15
C PRO A 14 2.62 -4.07 19.58
N ILE A 15 3.66 -3.38 19.07
CA ILE A 15 3.97 -1.98 19.40
C ILE A 15 3.28 -1.02 18.43
N CYS A 16 3.39 -1.26 17.11
CA CYS A 16 2.82 -0.36 16.10
C CYS A 16 1.51 -0.89 15.51
N LEU A 17 1.13 -2.13 15.81
CA LEU A 17 -0.06 -2.82 15.32
C LEU A 17 -0.12 -3.03 13.80
N ASP A 18 0.91 -2.61 13.08
CA ASP A 18 1.12 -2.90 11.66
C ASP A 18 1.81 -4.26 11.44
N LEU A 19 1.75 -4.76 10.20
CA LEU A 19 2.53 -5.91 9.77
C LEU A 19 4.03 -5.71 10.04
N PHE A 20 4.73 -6.80 10.36
CA PHE A 20 6.15 -6.73 10.66
C PHE A 20 6.99 -6.12 9.53
N GLU A 21 7.75 -5.09 9.88
CA GLU A 21 8.76 -4.44 9.04
C GLU A 21 10.13 -4.61 9.71
N GLU A 22 11.04 -5.33 9.06
CA GLU A 22 12.31 -5.76 9.66
C GLU A 22 12.14 -6.31 11.09
N PRO A 23 11.36 -7.40 11.27
CA PRO A 23 11.13 -7.97 12.59
C PRO A 23 12.44 -8.43 13.22
N VAL A 24 12.63 -8.12 14.49
CA VAL A 24 13.72 -8.60 15.32
C VAL A 24 13.12 -9.39 16.48
N THR A 25 13.61 -10.60 16.68
CA THR A 25 13.22 -11.47 17.80
C THR A 25 14.20 -11.28 18.95
N VAL A 26 13.69 -10.85 20.11
CA VAL A 26 14.49 -10.74 21.34
C VAL A 26 14.69 -12.13 21.95
N PRO A 27 15.67 -12.33 22.86
CA PRO A 27 15.99 -13.66 23.41
C PRO A 27 14.81 -14.43 24.04
N CYS A 28 13.78 -13.75 24.52
CA CYS A 28 12.58 -14.38 25.05
C CYS A 28 11.60 -14.89 23.97
N GLY A 29 11.93 -14.79 22.68
CA GLY A 29 11.15 -15.30 21.55
C GLY A 29 10.10 -14.34 20.98
N HIS A 30 9.83 -13.22 21.64
CA HIS A 30 8.91 -12.21 21.10
C HIS A 30 9.55 -11.38 20.00
N SER A 31 8.75 -10.99 19.00
CA SER A 31 9.23 -10.27 17.82
C SER A 31 8.56 -8.90 17.68
N PHE A 32 9.33 -7.94 17.19
CA PHE A 32 8.93 -6.53 17.06
C PHE A 32 9.61 -5.91 15.83
N CYS A 33 9.03 -4.88 15.21
CA CYS A 33 9.75 -4.15 14.17
C CYS A 33 11.04 -3.53 14.73
N ARG A 34 12.15 -3.55 13.97
CA ARG A 34 13.43 -2.95 14.38
C ARG A 34 13.26 -1.51 14.86
N ARG A 35 12.54 -0.70 14.09
CA ARG A 35 12.21 0.70 14.44
C ARG A 35 11.49 0.82 15.79
N CYS A 36 10.62 -0.13 16.13
CA CYS A 36 9.88 -0.12 17.39
C CYS A 36 10.77 -0.47 18.58
N LEU A 37 11.62 -1.49 18.46
CA LEU A 37 12.61 -1.80 19.50
C LEU A 37 13.64 -0.68 19.69
N HIS A 38 14.13 -0.07 18.61
CA HIS A 38 15.07 1.06 18.72
C HIS A 38 14.50 2.22 19.53
N ARG A 39 13.21 2.54 19.34
CA ARG A 39 12.54 3.61 20.10
C ARG A 39 12.45 3.28 21.59
N LEU A 40 12.31 2.00 21.95
CA LEU A 40 12.30 1.54 23.34
C LEU A 40 13.71 1.54 23.95
N ALA A 41 14.70 1.06 23.22
CA ALA A 41 16.10 1.05 23.66
C ALA A 41 16.64 2.46 23.92
N ARG A 42 16.23 3.45 23.11
CA ARG A 42 16.54 4.88 23.35
C ARG A 42 15.98 5.42 24.67
N ARG A 43 14.95 4.79 25.23
CA ARG A 43 14.39 5.10 26.56
C ARG A 43 15.04 4.24 27.66
N MET A 44 16.22 3.67 27.40
CA MET A 44 17.00 2.82 28.30
C MET A 44 16.24 1.58 28.79
N MET A 45 15.42 0.99 27.92
CA MET A 45 14.52 -0.11 28.27
C MET A 45 14.85 -1.37 27.47
N ASN A 46 15.80 -2.17 27.96
CA ASN A 46 16.12 -3.49 27.38
C ASN A 46 15.24 -4.59 27.99
N ARG A 47 13.93 -4.37 27.93
CA ARG A 47 12.92 -5.31 28.42
C ARG A 47 11.89 -5.57 27.35
N CYS A 48 11.48 -6.82 27.22
CA CYS A 48 10.44 -7.22 26.27
C CYS A 48 9.09 -6.57 26.65
N PRO A 49 8.42 -5.83 25.73
CA PRO A 49 7.09 -5.28 25.99
C PRO A 49 6.01 -6.30 26.34
N ASN A 50 6.12 -7.54 25.82
CA ASN A 50 5.09 -8.56 26.00
C ASN A 50 5.23 -9.30 27.34
N CYS A 51 6.42 -9.81 27.65
CA CYS A 51 6.65 -10.65 28.83
C CYS A 51 7.56 -10.03 29.90
N ARG A 52 8.05 -8.80 29.66
CA ARG A 52 8.94 -8.04 30.56
C ARG A 52 10.30 -8.68 30.84
N ALA A 53 10.64 -9.79 30.19
CA ALA A 53 11.96 -10.40 30.24
C ALA A 53 13.03 -9.38 29.82
N GLU A 54 14.06 -9.25 30.64
CA GLU A 54 15.23 -8.44 30.31
C GLU A 54 16.06 -9.15 29.24
N PHE A 55 16.77 -8.37 28.44
CA PHE A 55 17.74 -8.91 27.51
C PHE A 55 18.94 -8.00 27.42
N GLU A 56 20.09 -8.59 27.15
CA GLU A 56 21.33 -7.84 26.94
C GLU A 56 21.58 -7.63 25.45
N GLY A 57 22.38 -6.61 25.14
CA GLY A 57 22.85 -6.34 23.80
C GLY A 57 22.26 -5.09 23.15
N ASP A 58 22.89 -4.72 22.04
CA ASP A 58 22.49 -3.56 21.24
C ASP A 58 21.42 -3.97 20.24
N VAL A 59 20.21 -3.43 20.43
CA VAL A 59 19.07 -3.62 19.53
C VAL A 59 19.42 -3.30 18.08
N GLY A 60 20.31 -2.33 17.83
CA GLY A 60 20.74 -1.96 16.47
C GLY A 60 21.59 -2.99 15.75
N ARG A 61 22.17 -3.95 16.48
CA ARG A 61 22.94 -5.05 15.91
C ARG A 61 22.19 -6.37 15.88
N MET A 62 20.97 -6.42 16.43
CA MET A 62 20.15 -7.61 16.39
C MET A 62 19.69 -7.90 14.95
N LYS A 63 19.76 -9.17 14.57
CA LYS A 63 19.45 -9.61 13.21
C LYS A 63 17.94 -9.67 12.99
N THR A 64 17.54 -9.42 11.74
CA THR A 64 16.15 -9.57 11.31
C THR A 64 15.78 -11.05 11.24
N THR A 65 14.60 -11.39 11.74
CA THR A 65 13.98 -12.71 11.63
C THR A 65 13.39 -12.86 10.23
N ILE A 66 14.19 -13.37 9.30
CA ILE A 66 13.88 -13.42 7.86
C ILE A 66 12.55 -14.12 7.55
N ALA A 67 12.24 -15.23 8.23
CA ALA A 67 10.99 -15.95 8.03
C ALA A 67 9.77 -15.07 8.33
N LEU A 68 9.79 -14.33 9.43
CA LEU A 68 8.68 -13.46 9.82
C LEU A 68 8.52 -12.27 8.87
N LYS A 69 9.63 -11.73 8.37
CA LYS A 69 9.62 -10.69 7.32
C LYS A 69 8.91 -11.21 6.07
N TYR A 70 9.33 -12.38 5.58
CA TYR A 70 8.78 -12.96 4.37
C TYR A 70 7.29 -13.29 4.51
N MET A 71 6.87 -13.88 5.64
CA MET A 71 5.45 -14.17 5.90
C MET A 71 4.60 -12.90 5.92
N ALA A 72 5.07 -11.82 6.57
CA ALA A 72 4.38 -10.53 6.58
C ALA A 72 4.26 -9.91 5.17
N GLU A 73 5.31 -10.02 4.34
CA GLU A 73 5.29 -9.54 2.96
C GLU A 73 4.31 -10.34 2.07
N LEU A 74 4.28 -11.67 2.21
CA LEU A 74 3.32 -12.52 1.49
C LEU A 74 1.88 -12.18 1.89
N TRP A 75 1.64 -12.02 3.19
CA TRP A 75 0.33 -11.65 3.72
C TRP A 75 -0.15 -10.30 3.17
N LYS A 76 0.75 -9.32 3.12
CA LYS A 76 0.47 -8.00 2.55
C LYS A 76 0.02 -8.09 1.10
N ARG A 77 0.66 -8.94 0.28
CA ARG A 77 0.29 -9.13 -1.14
C ARG A 77 -1.08 -9.80 -1.25
N ALA A 78 -1.30 -10.89 -0.51
CA ALA A 78 -2.55 -11.63 -0.53
C ALA A 78 -3.78 -10.78 -0.15
N THR A 79 -3.61 -9.84 0.79
CA THR A 79 -4.70 -8.97 1.28
C THR A 79 -4.91 -7.73 0.40
N VAL A 80 -3.85 -7.19 -0.21
CA VAL A 80 -3.95 -6.07 -1.17
C VAL A 80 -4.53 -6.53 -2.51
N GLU A 81 -4.13 -7.70 -3.01
CA GLU A 81 -4.65 -8.25 -4.28
C GLU A 81 -6.15 -8.56 -4.19
N ALA A 82 -6.63 -9.05 -3.03
CA ALA A 82 -8.05 -9.21 -2.74
C ALA A 82 -8.83 -7.87 -2.69
N SER A 83 -8.13 -6.75 -2.52
CA SER A 83 -8.72 -5.40 -2.49
C SER A 83 -8.63 -4.67 -3.85
N SER A 84 -7.92 -5.23 -4.84
CA SER A 84 -7.68 -4.63 -6.16
C SER A 84 -8.34 -5.36 -7.33
N GLU A 85 -9.24 -6.32 -7.09
CA GLU A 85 -10.09 -6.84 -8.16
C GLU A 85 -11.00 -5.72 -8.66
N ASN A 86 -10.71 -5.20 -9.86
CA ASN A 86 -11.63 -4.34 -10.60
C ASN A 86 -13.02 -5.00 -10.62
N PRO A 87 -14.13 -4.25 -10.42
CA PRO A 87 -15.47 -4.82 -10.56
C PRO A 87 -15.60 -5.45 -11.96
N PRO A 88 -16.31 -6.59 -12.11
CA PRO A 88 -16.51 -7.20 -13.43
C PRO A 88 -17.07 -6.15 -14.40
N PRO A 89 -16.61 -6.12 -15.66
CA PRO A 89 -17.09 -5.15 -16.63
C PRO A 89 -18.61 -5.19 -16.65
N ARG A 90 -19.22 -4.04 -16.36
CA ARG A 90 -20.67 -3.87 -16.35
C ARG A 90 -21.14 -4.25 -17.76
N ARG A 91 -21.92 -5.34 -17.90
CA ARG A 91 -22.55 -5.67 -19.19
C ARG A 91 -23.39 -4.46 -19.60
N SER A 92 -22.99 -3.80 -20.68
CA SER A 92 -23.81 -2.75 -21.29
C SER A 92 -25.20 -3.30 -21.56
N PRO A 93 -26.29 -2.53 -21.34
CA PRO A 93 -27.60 -2.97 -21.74
C PRO A 93 -27.60 -3.20 -23.26
N GLU A 94 -28.01 -4.39 -23.68
CA GLU A 94 -28.24 -4.70 -25.09
C GLU A 94 -29.30 -3.72 -25.61
N ILE A 95 -28.90 -2.78 -26.45
CA ILE A 95 -29.82 -1.90 -27.16
C ILE A 95 -30.54 -2.81 -28.17
N ASN A 96 -31.78 -3.16 -27.87
CA ASN A 96 -32.65 -3.86 -28.80
C ASN A 96 -32.89 -2.94 -30.02
N PRO A 97 -32.57 -3.37 -31.27
CA PRO A 97 -32.73 -2.57 -32.48
C PRO A 97 -34.16 -2.10 -32.78
N SER A 98 -35.16 -2.50 -31.99
CA SER A 98 -36.57 -2.27 -32.24
C SER A 98 -37.09 -0.86 -31.93
N GLN A 99 -36.26 0.08 -31.45
CA GLN A 99 -36.73 1.41 -31.01
C GLN A 99 -35.93 2.58 -31.60
N VAL A 100 -35.52 2.50 -32.86
CA VAL A 100 -35.08 3.69 -33.60
C VAL A 100 -36.31 4.39 -34.19
N GLU A 101 -37.00 5.21 -33.38
CA GLU A 101 -37.97 6.16 -33.93
C GLU A 101 -37.24 7.36 -34.56
N GLU A 102 -37.61 7.62 -35.80
CA GLU A 102 -37.05 8.59 -36.71
C GLU A 102 -37.55 10.00 -36.38
N THR A 103 -36.89 10.70 -35.45
CA THR A 103 -37.16 12.14 -35.25
C THR A 103 -36.26 12.98 -36.15
N THR A 104 -36.74 13.16 -37.37
CA THR A 104 -36.33 14.24 -38.28
C THR A 104 -36.49 15.59 -37.57
N THR A 105 -35.41 16.35 -37.40
CA THR A 105 -35.48 17.81 -37.23
C THR A 105 -34.36 18.49 -38.00
N ARG A 106 -34.79 19.43 -38.86
CA ARG A 106 -34.04 20.24 -39.84
C ARG A 106 -32.93 21.11 -39.22
N PRO A 107 -31.96 21.60 -40.04
CA PRO A 107 -30.73 22.20 -39.56
C PRO A 107 -30.89 23.68 -39.18
N ALA A 108 -30.16 24.12 -38.16
CA ALA A 108 -29.87 25.54 -37.93
C ALA A 108 -28.42 25.82 -38.31
N SER A 109 -28.25 26.84 -39.15
CA SER A 109 -27.02 27.27 -39.79
C SER A 109 -26.07 28.08 -38.90
N MET A 110 -24.77 27.85 -39.13
CA MET A 110 -23.62 28.77 -39.02
C MET A 110 -23.15 29.30 -37.67
N GLY A 111 -21.87 29.01 -37.38
CA GLY A 111 -21.05 29.72 -36.40
C GLY A 111 -19.65 29.12 -36.28
N ILE A 112 -18.82 29.19 -37.32
CA ILE A 112 -17.43 28.71 -37.29
C ILE A 112 -16.60 29.72 -36.47
N ARG A 113 -16.05 29.30 -35.33
CA ARG A 113 -14.87 29.95 -34.72
C ARG A 113 -13.75 28.93 -34.61
N SER A 114 -12.89 28.95 -35.62
CA SER A 114 -11.59 28.28 -35.63
C SER A 114 -10.66 28.99 -34.65
N ARG A 115 -10.21 28.29 -33.60
CA ARG A 115 -8.93 28.58 -32.96
C ARG A 115 -8.16 27.28 -32.74
N SER A 116 -7.13 27.15 -33.56
CA SER A 116 -6.12 26.10 -33.57
C SER A 116 -5.26 26.13 -32.29
N PRO A 117 -4.61 25.01 -31.94
CA PRO A 117 -3.92 24.81 -30.66
C PRO A 117 -2.52 25.45 -30.68
N ARG A 118 -2.20 26.25 -29.66
CA ARG A 118 -0.84 26.75 -29.44
C ARG A 118 -0.07 25.75 -28.58
N TRP A 119 0.65 24.86 -29.26
CA TRP A 119 1.84 24.22 -28.73
C TRP A 119 3.01 25.20 -28.87
N CYS A 120 3.68 25.54 -27.77
CA CYS A 120 4.99 26.17 -27.78
C CYS A 120 5.87 25.41 -26.78
N GLU A 121 6.79 24.58 -27.28
CA GLU A 121 7.99 24.15 -26.55
C GLU A 121 9.20 25.07 -26.92
N PRO A 122 10.45 24.80 -26.51
CA PRO A 122 11.12 25.44 -25.38
C PRO A 122 12.40 26.20 -25.80
N LEU A 123 12.81 27.27 -25.11
CA LEU A 123 14.13 27.88 -25.36
C LEU A 123 14.75 28.44 -24.08
N TYR A 124 16.09 28.32 -24.04
CA TYR A 124 17.12 28.99 -23.22
C TYR A 124 17.33 28.49 -21.77
N SER A 125 18.56 28.34 -21.25
CA SER A 125 19.91 28.26 -21.84
C SER A 125 20.89 27.88 -20.70
N VAL A 126 21.84 27.00 -21.01
CA VAL A 126 23.05 26.74 -20.21
C VAL A 126 24.01 27.94 -20.29
N THR A 127 24.65 28.30 -19.17
CA THR A 127 25.85 29.16 -19.13
C THR A 127 26.90 28.60 -18.15
N PRO A 128 28.18 28.46 -18.56
CA PRO A 128 29.28 28.01 -17.70
C PRO A 128 30.11 29.17 -17.12
N LEU A 129 30.76 28.91 -15.98
CA LEU A 129 32.03 29.50 -15.53
C LEU A 129 32.84 28.41 -14.80
#